data_AF-A0A7J5YPX4-F1
#
_entry.id   AF-A0A7J5YPX4-F1
#
_cell.length_a   1.000
_cell.length_b   1.000
_cell.length_c   1.000
_cell.angle_alpha   90.00
_cell.angle_beta   90.00
_cell.angle_gamma   90.00
#
_symmetry.space_group_name_H-M   'P 1'
#
loop_
_entity.id
_entity.type
_entity.pdbx_description
1 polymer ?
#
loop_
_entity_poly.entity_id
_entity_poly.type
_entity_poly.pdbx_seq_one_letter_code
_entity_poly.pdbx_strand_id
1 'polypeptide(L)'
;MDFFVGDVTSYTLHNLLPGTPYDLKVVAQYFGGMSDPLPGQGTTLYLNVTNIETFNVDHDKFCIKWASHRAATSYRIKLHPSDPSSKGQHEITIPAGLPQHCFDGLSPDALYTATVFVQTPNLEGPGVSAKERTCDGEAHSSSNAPTNTFPSSHHPPAWAVCKGAKADVVFLIDGSWSIGEESFTKVVHFVSGMVSAFDMAWL
;
A
#
# COMPACT_ATOMS: atom_id res chain seq x y z
N MET A 1 15.24 36.74 -6.65
CA MET A 1 15.45 36.71 -5.17
C MET A 1 16.93 36.55 -5.03
N ASP A 2 17.58 37.54 -4.45
CA ASP A 2 19.02 37.71 -4.56
C ASP A 2 19.59 37.66 -3.15
N PHE A 3 20.66 36.88 -2.95
CA PHE A 3 21.23 36.62 -1.64
C PHE A 3 22.74 36.92 -1.69
N PHE A 4 23.23 37.68 -0.72
CA PHE A 4 24.67 37.90 -0.53
C PHE A 4 25.20 36.88 0.48
N VAL A 5 26.14 36.05 0.03
CA VAL A 5 26.61 34.87 0.77
C VAL A 5 28.01 35.04 1.37
N GLY A 6 28.63 36.21 1.18
CA GLY A 6 29.97 36.52 1.69
C GLY A 6 31.10 35.86 0.89
N ASP A 7 32.25 35.69 1.53
CA ASP A 7 33.45 35.07 0.94
C ASP A 7 33.36 33.54 0.99
N VAL A 8 32.44 32.98 0.19
CA VAL A 8 32.23 31.54 0.06
C VAL A 8 32.09 31.15 -1.41
N THR A 9 32.53 29.93 -1.73
CA THR A 9 32.40 29.36 -3.08
C THR A 9 31.23 28.38 -3.21
N SER A 10 30.50 28.14 -2.12
CA SER A 10 29.35 27.22 -2.07
C SER A 10 28.23 27.77 -1.19
N TYR A 11 26.98 27.57 -1.61
CA TYR A 11 25.80 27.95 -0.83
C TYR A 11 24.67 26.94 -1.05
N THR A 12 23.95 26.60 0.02
CA THR A 12 22.79 25.70 -0.03
C THR A 12 21.50 26.52 -0.04
N LEU A 13 20.71 26.37 -1.10
CA LEU A 13 19.40 27.01 -1.19
C LEU A 13 18.38 26.23 -0.35
N HIS A 14 17.62 26.95 0.46
CA HIS A 14 16.58 26.40 1.33
C HIS A 14 15.19 26.88 0.88
N ASN A 15 14.14 26.21 1.37
CA ASN A 15 12.74 26.57 1.11
C ASN A 15 12.35 26.63 -0.38
N LEU A 16 13.01 25.81 -1.19
CA LEU A 16 12.63 25.61 -2.58
C LEU A 16 11.43 24.66 -2.66
N LEU A 17 10.56 24.90 -3.63
CA LEU A 17 9.43 24.03 -3.92
C LEU A 17 9.95 22.69 -4.47
N PRO A 18 9.47 21.54 -3.99
CA PRO A 18 9.82 20.23 -4.52
C PRO A 18 9.46 20.07 -6.01
N GLY A 19 10.21 19.24 -6.73
CA GLY A 19 9.95 18.92 -8.15
C GLY A 19 9.95 20.12 -9.10
N THR A 20 10.52 21.25 -8.68
CA THR A 20 10.43 22.52 -9.41
C THR A 20 11.77 22.87 -10.03
N PRO A 21 11.84 23.18 -11.34
CA PRO A 21 13.05 23.68 -11.97
C PRO A 21 13.31 25.12 -11.55
N TYR A 22 14.57 25.41 -11.20
CA TYR A 22 15.04 26.74 -10.83
C TYR A 22 16.20 27.13 -11.73
N ASP A 23 16.10 28.33 -12.31
CA ASP A 23 17.20 29.00 -12.98
C ASP A 23 17.99 29.80 -11.95
N LEU A 24 19.27 29.49 -11.82
CA LEU A 24 20.18 30.09 -10.86
C LEU A 24 21.20 30.97 -11.59
N LYS A 25 21.63 32.05 -10.94
CA LYS A 25 22.71 32.91 -11.44
C LYS A 25 23.64 33.25 -10.29
N VAL A 26 24.93 33.04 -10.49
CA VAL A 26 25.99 33.38 -9.52
C VAL A 26 26.74 34.60 -10.03
N VAL A 27 26.89 35.61 -9.17
CA VAL A 27 27.59 36.86 -9.49
C VAL A 27 28.66 37.07 -8.44
N ALA A 28 29.91 37.32 -8.86
CA ALA A 28 30.97 37.72 -7.95
C ALA A 28 30.91 39.22 -7.70
N GLN A 29 30.97 39.65 -6.43
CA GLN A 29 30.94 41.05 -6.06
C GLN A 29 32.31 41.49 -5.53
N TYR A 30 32.84 42.57 -6.09
CA TYR A 30 34.10 43.21 -5.69
C TYR A 30 33.84 44.68 -5.34
N PHE A 31 34.83 45.32 -4.70
CA PHE A 31 34.74 46.75 -4.38
C PHE A 31 34.50 47.64 -5.61
N GLY A 32 35.07 47.26 -6.76
CA GLY A 32 34.94 48.02 -8.02
C GLY A 32 33.71 47.69 -8.87
N GLY A 33 32.86 46.74 -8.45
CA GLY A 33 31.69 46.32 -9.23
C GLY A 33 31.39 44.83 -9.14
N MET A 34 30.46 44.35 -9.97
CA MET A 34 30.06 42.95 -10.07
C MET A 34 30.61 42.31 -11.35
N SER A 35 30.85 41.00 -11.33
CA SER A 35 31.16 40.22 -12.53
C SER A 35 29.93 40.03 -13.42
N ASP A 36 30.14 39.48 -14.61
CA ASP A 36 29.05 38.90 -15.38
C ASP A 36 28.41 37.72 -14.62
N PRO A 37 27.09 37.51 -14.74
CA PRO A 37 26.40 36.40 -14.09
C PRO A 37 26.75 35.07 -14.74
N LEU A 38 27.11 34.08 -13.92
CA LEU A 38 27.25 32.69 -14.32
C LEU A 38 25.90 31.98 -14.16
N PRO A 39 25.19 31.63 -15.26
CA PRO A 39 23.93 30.93 -15.18
C PRO A 39 24.14 29.44 -14.84
N GLY A 40 23.16 28.88 -14.14
CA GLY A 40 23.02 27.46 -13.88
C GLY A 40 21.54 27.09 -13.79
N GLN A 41 21.24 25.80 -13.88
CA GLN A 41 19.88 25.31 -13.70
C GLN A 41 19.91 24.09 -12.79
N GLY A 42 18.90 23.96 -11.95
CA GLY A 42 18.74 22.80 -11.08
C GLY A 42 17.26 22.50 -10.85
N THR A 43 16.91 21.23 -10.75
CA THR A 43 15.56 20.79 -10.40
C THR A 43 15.59 20.16 -9.02
N THR A 44 14.73 20.62 -8.12
CA THR A 44 14.58 20.01 -6.79
C THR A 44 13.93 18.63 -6.90
N LEU A 45 14.17 17.78 -5.89
CA LEU A 45 13.56 16.45 -5.85
C LEU A 45 12.04 16.54 -5.69
N TYR A 46 11.29 15.69 -6.42
CA TYR A 46 9.86 15.50 -6.20
C TYR A 46 9.60 14.85 -4.83
N LEU A 47 8.38 14.98 -4.29
CA LEU A 47 7.98 14.39 -3.01
C LEU A 47 6.61 13.67 -3.09
N ASN A 48 6.20 13.17 -4.26
CA ASN A 48 5.01 12.33 -4.38
C ASN A 48 5.36 10.84 -4.25
N VAL A 49 4.49 10.06 -3.61
CA VAL A 49 4.58 8.59 -3.70
C VAL A 49 4.09 8.11 -5.06
N THR A 50 4.55 6.94 -5.49
CA THR A 50 4.14 6.30 -6.75
C THR A 50 3.74 4.86 -6.49
N ASN A 51 3.01 4.24 -7.44
CA ASN A 51 2.54 2.86 -7.34
C ASN A 51 1.76 2.54 -6.06
N ILE A 52 0.84 3.44 -5.67
CA ILE A 52 -0.03 3.21 -4.51
C ILE A 52 -1.08 2.14 -4.85
N GLU A 53 -1.13 1.09 -4.04
CA GLU A 53 -2.01 -0.06 -4.23
C GLU A 53 -2.62 -0.49 -2.90
N THR A 54 -3.83 -1.03 -2.96
CA THR A 54 -4.56 -1.60 -1.83
C THR A 54 -4.62 -3.13 -1.96
N PHE A 55 -4.58 -3.85 -0.84
CA PHE A 55 -4.57 -5.30 -0.81
C PHE A 55 -5.07 -5.85 0.54
N ASN A 56 -5.31 -7.17 0.60
CA ASN A 56 -5.78 -7.87 1.80
C ASN A 56 -7.04 -7.21 2.40
N VAL A 57 -8.05 -7.06 1.57
CA VAL A 57 -9.28 -6.32 1.90
C VAL A 57 -10.26 -7.29 2.57
N ASP A 58 -10.72 -6.91 3.75
CA ASP A 58 -11.68 -7.63 4.57
C ASP A 58 -12.84 -6.70 4.94
N HIS A 59 -13.76 -7.17 5.78
CA HIS A 59 -14.89 -6.39 6.27
C HIS A 59 -14.50 -5.29 7.27
N ASP A 60 -13.39 -5.44 8.00
CA ASP A 60 -12.94 -4.50 9.03
C ASP A 60 -11.49 -4.04 8.85
N LYS A 61 -10.81 -4.44 7.77
CA LYS A 61 -9.41 -4.09 7.52
C LYS A 61 -9.07 -4.04 6.04
N PHE A 62 -8.02 -3.29 5.71
CA PHE A 62 -7.29 -3.43 4.45
C PHE A 62 -5.88 -2.85 4.59
N CYS A 63 -5.00 -3.25 3.68
CA CYS A 63 -3.63 -2.76 3.63
C CYS A 63 -3.37 -1.88 2.41
N ILE A 64 -2.45 -0.93 2.56
CA ILE A 64 -1.93 -0.07 1.50
C ILE A 64 -0.41 -0.25 1.38
N LYS A 65 0.10 -0.19 0.15
CA LYS A 65 1.53 -0.20 -0.16
C LYS A 65 1.84 0.79 -1.29
N TRP A 66 3.07 1.27 -1.34
CA TRP A 66 3.54 2.19 -2.38
C TRP A 66 5.02 1.94 -2.69
N ALA A 67 5.53 2.59 -3.74
CA ALA A 67 6.96 2.57 -4.04
C ALA A 67 7.73 3.48 -3.06
N SER A 68 8.81 2.94 -2.48
CA SER A 68 9.70 3.70 -1.59
C SER A 68 10.24 4.96 -2.25
N HIS A 69 10.23 6.06 -1.51
CA HIS A 69 10.73 7.35 -1.95
C HIS A 69 12.09 7.67 -1.32
N ARG A 70 13.12 7.91 -2.14
CA ARG A 70 14.52 8.06 -1.68
C ARG A 70 14.76 9.21 -0.69
N ALA A 71 13.94 10.25 -0.75
CA ALA A 71 14.03 11.39 0.17
C ALA A 71 13.15 11.26 1.42
N ALA A 72 12.31 10.22 1.52
CA ALA A 72 11.42 10.08 2.66
C ALA A 72 12.23 9.75 3.93
N THR A 73 11.96 10.47 5.01
CA THR A 73 12.33 10.07 6.37
C THR A 73 11.15 9.38 7.06
N SER A 74 9.93 9.79 6.72
CA SER A 74 8.68 9.18 7.17
C SER A 74 7.60 9.33 6.10
N TYR A 75 6.50 8.60 6.29
CA TYR A 75 5.26 8.78 5.55
C TYR A 75 4.14 9.12 6.52
N ARG A 76 3.39 10.17 6.24
CA ARG A 76 2.15 10.49 6.96
C ARG A 76 0.98 9.95 6.15
N ILE A 77 0.08 9.25 6.81
CA ILE A 77 -0.99 8.49 6.18
C ILE A 77 -2.29 8.93 6.83
N LYS A 78 -3.23 9.41 6.03
CA LYS A 78 -4.58 9.80 6.45
C LYS A 78 -5.59 8.84 5.87
N LEU A 79 -6.39 8.21 6.72
CA LEU A 79 -7.53 7.41 6.32
C LEU A 79 -8.82 8.17 6.64
N HIS A 80 -9.65 8.42 5.63
CA HIS A 80 -10.92 9.10 5.80
C HIS A 80 -12.06 8.25 5.22
N PRO A 81 -13.10 7.91 6.01
CA PRO A 81 -14.31 7.32 5.47
C PRO A 81 -15.06 8.33 4.61
N SER A 82 -15.72 7.85 3.55
CA SER A 82 -16.55 8.70 2.69
C SER A 82 -17.89 9.03 3.35
N ASP A 83 -18.38 8.13 4.19
CA ASP A 83 -19.56 8.34 5.04
C ASP A 83 -19.11 8.71 6.47
N PRO A 84 -19.53 9.86 7.02
CA PRO A 84 -19.16 10.29 8.37
C PRO A 84 -19.69 9.40 9.49
N SER A 85 -20.67 8.51 9.22
CA SER A 85 -21.15 7.52 10.19
C SER A 85 -20.24 6.29 10.31
N SER A 86 -19.38 6.06 9.32
CA SER A 86 -18.41 4.96 9.32
C SER A 86 -17.25 5.25 10.28
N LYS A 87 -16.79 4.21 10.97
CA LYS A 87 -15.69 4.28 11.94
C LYS A 87 -14.33 4.21 11.23
N GLY A 88 -13.24 4.28 11.98
CA GLY A 88 -11.90 4.01 11.45
C GLY A 88 -11.21 5.19 10.76
N GLN A 89 -11.74 6.42 10.90
CA GLN A 89 -10.95 7.60 10.55
C GLN A 89 -9.69 7.65 11.44
N HIS A 90 -8.52 7.72 10.81
CA HIS A 90 -7.25 7.74 11.54
C HIS A 90 -6.15 8.44 10.75
N GLU A 91 -5.14 8.93 11.47
CA GLU A 91 -3.93 9.52 10.90
C GLU A 91 -2.70 8.99 11.64
N ILE A 92 -1.74 8.48 10.88
CA ILE A 92 -0.51 7.88 11.42
C ILE A 92 0.71 8.36 10.66
N THR A 93 1.86 8.36 11.33
CA THR A 93 3.17 8.60 10.71
C THR A 93 4.05 7.38 10.93
N ILE A 94 4.60 6.83 9.85
CA ILE A 94 5.46 5.64 9.87
C ILE A 94 6.86 5.96 9.33
N PRO A 95 7.91 5.25 9.77
CA PRO A 95 9.26 5.44 9.24
C PRO A 95 9.35 5.03 7.76
N ALA A 96 10.25 5.68 7.01
CA ALA A 96 10.38 5.45 5.57
C ALA A 96 10.84 4.04 5.16
N GLY A 97 11.38 3.26 6.11
CA GLY A 97 11.81 1.88 5.87
C GLY A 97 10.67 0.89 5.59
N LEU A 98 9.42 1.28 5.88
CA LEU A 98 8.24 0.45 5.64
C LEU A 98 7.26 1.19 4.69
N PRO A 99 7.28 0.93 3.38
CA PRO A 99 6.40 1.61 2.42
C PRO A 99 5.01 0.94 2.32
N GLN A 100 4.49 0.48 3.48
CA GLN A 100 3.20 -0.18 3.58
C GLN A 100 2.59 -0.01 4.98
N HIS A 101 1.26 -0.09 5.06
CA HIS A 101 0.53 -0.01 6.32
C HIS A 101 -0.82 -0.72 6.21
N CYS A 102 -1.27 -1.35 7.29
CA CYS A 102 -2.59 -1.98 7.38
C CYS A 102 -3.46 -1.22 8.37
N PHE A 103 -4.72 -1.04 8.01
CA PHE A 103 -5.75 -0.44 8.85
C PHE A 103 -6.68 -1.53 9.36
N ASP A 104 -7.05 -1.47 10.63
CA ASP A 104 -7.96 -2.42 11.29
C ASP A 104 -9.10 -1.66 12.00
N GLY A 105 -10.17 -2.37 12.37
CA GLY A 105 -11.31 -1.79 13.09
C GLY A 105 -12.17 -0.84 12.25
N LEU A 106 -12.22 -1.08 10.94
CA LEU A 106 -13.01 -0.32 9.99
C LEU A 106 -14.49 -0.76 10.01
N SER A 107 -15.35 0.10 9.47
CA SER A 107 -16.74 -0.26 9.23
C SER A 107 -16.84 -1.19 8.01
N PRO A 108 -17.71 -2.22 8.03
CA PRO A 108 -18.02 -3.02 6.85
C PRO A 108 -18.78 -2.23 5.79
N ASP A 109 -18.65 -2.65 4.54
CA ASP A 109 -19.22 -2.03 3.33
C ASP A 109 -19.00 -0.51 3.24
N ALA A 110 -17.88 -0.03 3.79
CA ALA A 110 -17.59 1.38 3.87
C ALA A 110 -16.47 1.76 2.88
N LEU A 111 -16.69 2.84 2.13
CA LEU A 111 -15.70 3.37 1.20
C LEU A 111 -14.75 4.32 1.94
N TYR A 112 -13.46 4.00 1.92
CA TYR A 112 -12.40 4.80 2.49
C TYR A 112 -11.52 5.45 1.42
N THR A 113 -10.96 6.62 1.74
CA THR A 113 -9.88 7.26 1.00
C THR A 113 -8.64 7.29 1.87
N ALA A 114 -7.62 6.52 1.50
CA ALA A 114 -6.32 6.50 2.14
C ALA A 114 -5.36 7.43 1.38
N THR A 115 -4.77 8.41 2.05
CA THR A 115 -3.87 9.41 1.44
C THR A 115 -2.50 9.36 2.10
N VAL A 116 -1.46 9.19 1.29
CA VAL A 116 -0.07 9.07 1.73
C VAL A 116 0.70 10.34 1.34
N PHE A 117 1.43 10.90 2.29
CA PHE A 117 2.28 12.08 2.14
C PHE A 117 3.73 11.68 2.40
N VAL A 118 4.65 12.06 1.51
CA VAL A 118 6.09 11.90 1.76
C VAL A 118 6.54 12.99 2.71
N GLN A 119 7.18 12.62 3.81
CA GLN A 119 7.75 13.57 4.76
C GLN A 119 9.27 13.51 4.76
N THR A 120 9.86 14.69 4.83
CA THR A 120 11.28 14.95 5.06
C THR A 120 11.39 15.83 6.33
N PRO A 121 12.58 16.05 6.90
CA PRO A 121 12.71 16.84 8.13
C PRO A 121 12.15 18.26 8.04
N ASN A 122 12.10 18.85 6.83
CA ASN A 122 11.73 20.26 6.63
C ASN A 122 10.48 20.45 5.76
N LEU A 123 10.09 19.43 5.00
CA LEU A 123 9.07 19.55 3.97
C LEU A 123 8.21 18.29 3.91
N GLU A 124 6.97 18.50 3.50
CA GLU A 124 6.03 17.45 3.18
C GLU A 124 5.60 17.60 1.72
N GLY A 125 5.56 16.48 1.02
CA GLY A 125 5.10 16.41 -0.36
C GLY A 125 3.59 16.41 -0.51
N PRO A 126 3.09 16.46 -1.76
CA PRO A 126 1.67 16.33 -2.02
C PRO A 126 1.14 14.96 -1.57
N GLY A 127 -0.12 14.94 -1.14
CA GLY A 127 -0.82 13.70 -0.80
C GLY A 127 -1.25 12.95 -2.05
N VAL A 128 -0.99 11.65 -2.08
CA VAL A 128 -1.47 10.74 -3.14
C VAL A 128 -2.46 9.76 -2.51
N SER A 129 -3.63 9.63 -3.12
CA SER A 129 -4.75 8.88 -2.53
C SER A 129 -5.06 7.60 -3.30
N ALA A 130 -5.45 6.56 -2.57
CA ALA A 130 -6.13 5.37 -3.06
C ALA A 130 -7.49 5.25 -2.37
N LYS A 131 -8.48 4.70 -3.08
CA LYS A 131 -9.80 4.43 -2.53
C LYS A 131 -9.99 2.93 -2.41
N GLU A 132 -10.54 2.49 -1.29
CA GLU A 132 -10.85 1.08 -1.06
C GLU A 132 -12.18 0.95 -0.32
N ARG A 133 -12.97 -0.05 -0.68
CA ARG A 133 -14.22 -0.38 0.01
C ARG A 133 -14.00 -1.67 0.79
N THR A 134 -14.26 -1.62 2.09
CA THR A 134 -14.28 -2.82 2.93
C THR A 134 -15.43 -3.72 2.55
N CYS A 135 -15.29 -5.02 2.83
CA CYS A 135 -16.33 -5.98 2.51
C CYS A 135 -17.54 -5.90 3.43
N ASP A 136 -18.61 -6.59 3.05
CA ASP A 136 -19.77 -6.79 3.91
C ASP A 136 -19.37 -7.54 5.18
N GLY A 137 -19.82 -7.04 6.33
CA GLY A 137 -19.53 -7.59 7.65
C GLY A 137 -20.40 -8.78 8.03
N GLU A 138 -21.15 -9.32 7.07
CA GLU A 138 -22.10 -10.39 7.32
C GLU A 138 -21.41 -11.75 7.20
N ALA A 139 -20.59 -12.06 8.19
CA ALA A 139 -20.29 -13.44 8.55
C ALA A 139 -21.31 -13.87 9.61
N HIS A 140 -22.21 -14.79 9.24
CA HIS A 140 -23.05 -15.54 10.17
C HIS A 140 -22.20 -16.18 11.29
N SER A 141 -22.00 -15.51 12.41
CA SER A 141 -21.47 -16.10 13.64
C SER A 141 -22.55 -16.10 14.72
N SER A 142 -23.57 -16.92 14.50
CA SER A 142 -24.35 -17.53 15.58
C SER A 142 -24.83 -18.89 15.08
N SER A 143 -23.90 -19.84 14.96
CA SER A 143 -24.29 -21.25 15.03
C SER A 143 -24.12 -21.68 16.48
N ASN A 144 -25.08 -21.29 17.32
CA ASN A 144 -25.45 -22.20 18.39
C ASN A 144 -25.97 -23.45 17.68
N ALA A 145 -25.16 -24.51 17.65
CA ALA A 145 -25.63 -25.83 17.26
C ALA A 145 -26.88 -26.16 18.09
N PRO A 146 -28.00 -26.50 17.44
CA PRO A 146 -28.30 -27.92 17.38
C PRO A 146 -28.80 -28.38 16.02
N THR A 147 -28.40 -29.62 15.69
CA THR A 147 -29.15 -30.58 14.87
C THR A 147 -29.28 -30.30 13.37
N ASN A 148 -28.35 -30.89 12.64
CA ASN A 148 -28.58 -31.72 11.46
C ASN A 148 -29.87 -31.45 10.67
N THR A 149 -29.83 -30.47 9.77
CA THR A 149 -30.62 -30.51 8.54
C THR A 149 -29.89 -29.71 7.47
N PHE A 150 -29.34 -30.39 6.47
CA PHE A 150 -29.09 -29.76 5.17
C PHE A 150 -30.42 -29.22 4.65
N PRO A 151 -30.48 -27.96 4.15
CA PRO A 151 -30.45 -27.81 2.70
C PRO A 151 -29.86 -26.49 2.16
N SER A 152 -29.57 -26.54 0.85
CA SER A 152 -29.45 -25.42 -0.11
C SER A 152 -28.17 -24.57 -0.08
N SER A 153 -27.30 -24.88 -1.04
CA SER A 153 -26.22 -24.02 -1.57
C SER A 153 -26.73 -22.60 -1.86
N HIS A 154 -26.42 -21.67 -0.97
CA HIS A 154 -26.38 -20.25 -1.30
C HIS A 154 -24.91 -19.82 -1.35
N HIS A 155 -24.23 -20.21 -2.45
CA HIS A 155 -22.93 -19.64 -2.75
C HIS A 155 -23.13 -18.14 -3.02
N PRO A 156 -22.48 -17.24 -2.26
CA PRO A 156 -22.54 -15.82 -2.57
C PRO A 156 -21.99 -15.62 -3.99
N PRO A 157 -22.54 -14.67 -4.77
CA PRO A 157 -22.00 -14.35 -6.09
C PRO A 157 -20.50 -14.11 -6.01
N ALA A 158 -19.74 -14.52 -7.02
CA ALA A 158 -18.27 -14.36 -7.03
C ALA A 158 -17.78 -12.91 -6.82
N TRP A 159 -18.64 -11.90 -7.03
CA TRP A 159 -18.33 -10.50 -6.73
C TRP A 159 -18.40 -10.15 -5.24
N ALA A 160 -19.14 -10.91 -4.44
CA ALA A 160 -19.23 -10.78 -2.98
C ALA A 160 -18.06 -11.46 -2.26
N VAL A 161 -17.13 -12.08 -3.02
CA VAL A 161 -15.93 -12.69 -2.46
C VAL A 161 -14.80 -11.66 -2.49
N CYS A 162 -14.39 -11.23 -1.30
CA CYS A 162 -13.33 -10.24 -1.07
C CYS A 162 -11.98 -10.64 -1.69
N LYS A 163 -11.17 -9.65 -2.06
CA LYS A 163 -9.77 -9.86 -2.46
C LYS A 163 -8.96 -10.40 -1.28
N GLY A 164 -8.73 -11.70 -1.27
CA GLY A 164 -7.97 -12.40 -0.22
C GLY A 164 -8.74 -13.48 0.54
N ALA A 165 -9.95 -13.87 0.08
CA ALA A 165 -10.71 -14.95 0.69
C ALA A 165 -9.90 -16.26 0.74
N LYS A 166 -9.79 -16.86 1.94
CA LYS A 166 -9.17 -18.17 2.17
C LYS A 166 -10.21 -19.26 1.88
N ALA A 167 -9.84 -20.26 1.09
CA ALA A 167 -10.70 -21.39 0.74
C ALA A 167 -9.99 -22.71 1.04
N ASP A 168 -10.74 -23.69 1.54
CA ASP A 168 -10.25 -25.06 1.74
C ASP A 168 -10.58 -25.90 0.48
N VAL A 169 -9.55 -26.44 -0.17
CA VAL A 169 -9.69 -27.27 -1.37
C VAL A 169 -9.52 -28.74 -0.99
N VAL A 170 -10.57 -29.54 -1.19
CA VAL A 170 -10.55 -30.99 -0.94
C VAL A 170 -10.50 -31.75 -2.27
N PHE A 171 -9.49 -32.61 -2.44
CA PHE A 171 -9.37 -33.49 -3.61
C PHE A 171 -9.90 -34.89 -3.27
N LEU A 172 -10.96 -35.32 -3.97
CA LEU A 172 -11.43 -36.71 -3.93
C LEU A 172 -10.82 -37.47 -5.11
N ILE A 173 -9.97 -38.45 -4.83
CA ILE A 173 -9.29 -39.27 -5.84
C ILE A 173 -9.87 -40.69 -5.77
N ASP A 174 -10.65 -41.09 -6.78
CA ASP A 174 -11.23 -42.42 -6.86
C ASP A 174 -10.28 -43.41 -7.56
N GLY A 175 -10.11 -44.58 -6.96
CA GLY A 175 -9.25 -45.64 -7.47
C GLY A 175 -10.04 -46.55 -8.41
N SER A 176 -9.90 -46.37 -9.72
CA SER A 176 -10.46 -47.33 -10.68
C SER A 176 -9.62 -48.61 -10.68
N TRP A 177 -10.29 -49.76 -10.58
CA TRP A 177 -9.68 -51.12 -10.51
C TRP A 177 -8.69 -51.45 -11.65
N SER A 178 -8.60 -50.63 -12.70
CA SER A 178 -7.66 -50.79 -13.82
C SER A 178 -6.29 -50.12 -13.61
N ILE A 179 -6.12 -49.31 -12.56
CA ILE A 179 -4.88 -48.61 -12.24
C ILE A 179 -4.29 -49.29 -10.99
N GLY A 180 -3.20 -50.04 -11.17
CA GLY A 180 -2.54 -50.71 -10.05
C GLY A 180 -2.09 -49.72 -8.97
N GLU A 181 -1.91 -50.21 -7.74
CA GLU A 181 -1.56 -49.44 -6.54
C GLU A 181 -0.38 -48.47 -6.75
N GLU A 182 0.63 -48.89 -7.51
CA GLU A 182 1.81 -48.08 -7.83
C GLU A 182 1.48 -46.80 -8.64
N SER A 183 0.44 -46.85 -9.47
CA SER A 183 -0.01 -45.69 -10.26
C SER A 183 -0.85 -44.73 -9.43
N PHE A 184 -1.61 -45.24 -8.46
CA PHE A 184 -2.35 -44.41 -7.51
C PHE A 184 -1.40 -43.61 -6.62
N THR A 185 -0.33 -44.24 -6.11
CA THR A 185 0.72 -43.55 -5.34
C THR A 185 1.36 -42.41 -6.13
N LYS A 186 1.56 -42.57 -7.45
CA LYS A 186 2.10 -41.50 -8.32
C LYS A 186 1.14 -40.32 -8.44
N VAL A 187 -0.17 -40.57 -8.55
CA VAL A 187 -1.20 -39.51 -8.60
C VAL A 187 -1.25 -38.75 -7.27
N VAL A 188 -1.21 -39.46 -6.13
CA VAL A 188 -1.17 -38.83 -4.80
C VAL A 188 0.08 -37.97 -4.63
N HIS A 189 1.25 -38.46 -5.04
CA HIS A 189 2.49 -37.70 -5.00
C HIS A 189 2.47 -36.46 -5.90
N PHE A 190 1.89 -36.56 -7.10
CA PHE A 190 1.75 -35.43 -8.00
C PHE A 190 0.87 -34.32 -7.39
N VAL A 191 -0.30 -34.69 -6.85
CA VAL A 191 -1.21 -33.73 -6.20
C VAL A 191 -0.55 -33.12 -4.97
N SER A 192 0.13 -33.92 -4.13
CA SER A 192 0.89 -33.43 -2.98
C SER A 192 1.99 -32.45 -3.38
N GLY A 193 2.74 -32.75 -4.45
CA GLY A 193 3.77 -31.88 -4.99
C GLY A 193 3.23 -30.54 -5.49
N MET A 194 2.11 -30.55 -6.23
CA MET A 194 1.45 -29.31 -6.67
C MET A 194 0.98 -28.46 -5.49
N VAL A 195 0.37 -29.09 -4.48
CA VAL A 195 -0.16 -28.38 -3.31
C VAL A 195 0.98 -27.81 -2.45
N SER A 196 2.12 -28.49 -2.37
CA SER A 196 3.30 -28.02 -1.62
C SER A 196 3.97 -26.76 -2.18
N ALA A 197 3.69 -26.40 -3.44
CA ALA A 197 4.23 -25.19 -4.07
C ALA A 197 3.49 -23.91 -3.65
N PHE A 198 2.40 -24.03 -2.90
CA PHE A 198 1.65 -22.89 -2.37
C PHE A 198 2.02 -22.65 -0.89
N ASP A 199 2.14 -21.38 -0.51
CA ASP A 199 2.43 -20.94 0.87
C ASP A 199 1.24 -21.29 1.80
N MET A 200 1.25 -22.51 2.34
CA MET A 200 0.26 -22.97 3.31
C MET A 200 0.86 -22.85 4.72
N ALA A 201 0.34 -21.91 5.50
CA ALA A 201 0.60 -21.86 6.93
C ALA A 201 -0.16 -23.01 7.61
N TRP A 202 0.57 -24.07 7.98
CA TRP A 202 0.05 -25.13 8.85
C TRP A 202 -0.03 -24.59 10.29
N LEU A 203 -1.20 -24.73 10.92
CA LEU A 203 -1.39 -24.52 12.37
C LEU A 203 -0.97 -25.76 13.15
#